data_AF-A0A840C542-F1
#
_entry.id   AF-A0A840C542-F1
#
_cell.length_a   1.000
_cell.length_b   1.000
_cell.length_c   1.000
_cell.angle_alpha   90.00
_cell.angle_beta   90.00
_cell.angle_gamma   90.00
#
_symmetry.space_group_name_H-M   'P 1'
#
loop_
_entity.id
_entity.type
_entity.pdbx_description
1 polymer ?
#
loop_
_entity_poly.entity_id
_entity_poly.type
_entity_poly.pdbx_seq_one_letter_code
_entity_poly.pdbx_strand_id
1 'polypeptide(L)'
;MRRTGSVILIAAALAATPGLGEAPPPFPEFTFKRAKPPAPGASRRITVQIAPKPFTPPPGEEAAEAPPAGGARYGWYWEVVSPARQDSAPGRLGPAVAALANGPGGARVHAPRLGDLQQIAQEFGAEILIATAGTQVSPALVLAVIGVESGGSADAVSPKGASGLMQLMPATAARFGIEDPSDPSQNIRAGVAYLDWLMSAFERDPVLVLAAYNAGETAVSDNGGVPDYPETRDYVPKVLSAWTVARGLCATPPELISDGCVLRALDTL
;
A
#
# COMPACT_ATOMS: atom_id res chain seq x y z
N MET A 1 -35.06 66.89 -47.37
CA MET A 1 -36.02 66.29 -48.33
C MET A 1 -35.40 65.04 -48.93
N ARG A 2 -36.14 63.93 -48.81
CA ARG A 2 -36.20 62.69 -49.62
C ARG A 2 -35.03 62.26 -50.53
N ARG A 3 -34.57 61.02 -50.26
CA ARG A 3 -34.51 59.81 -51.12
C ARG A 3 -33.58 59.89 -52.35
N THR A 4 -32.70 58.94 -52.66
CA THR A 4 -32.82 57.49 -52.95
C THR A 4 -31.37 56.95 -53.04
N GLY A 5 -30.98 55.80 -52.51
CA GLY A 5 -31.31 54.46 -53.01
C GLY A 5 -30.28 54.00 -54.06
N SER A 6 -29.36 53.11 -53.67
CA SER A 6 -28.62 52.22 -54.59
C SER A 6 -28.19 50.95 -53.86
N VAL A 7 -28.63 49.83 -54.42
CA VAL A 7 -28.32 48.44 -54.06
C VAL A 7 -27.04 48.04 -54.78
N ILE A 8 -26.02 47.50 -54.08
CA ILE A 8 -24.96 46.66 -54.67
C ILE A 8 -24.62 45.50 -53.73
N LEU A 9 -24.37 44.38 -54.40
CA LEU A 9 -24.24 42.99 -54.01
C LEU A 9 -23.02 42.58 -53.14
N ILE A 10 -23.24 41.49 -52.40
CA ILE A 10 -22.37 40.32 -52.15
C ILE A 10 -20.97 40.56 -51.52
N ALA A 11 -20.80 40.03 -50.31
CA ALA A 11 -19.73 39.07 -50.00
C ALA A 11 -20.11 38.27 -48.74
N ALA A 12 -20.37 36.98 -48.93
CA ALA A 12 -20.57 36.02 -47.85
C ALA A 12 -19.21 35.69 -47.22
N ALA A 13 -19.01 36.07 -45.96
CA ALA A 13 -17.94 35.52 -45.13
C ALA A 13 -18.50 34.34 -44.34
N LEU A 14 -18.05 33.12 -44.67
CA LEU A 14 -18.30 31.93 -43.85
C LEU A 14 -17.65 32.12 -42.48
N ALA A 15 -18.47 32.25 -41.43
CA ALA A 15 -18.03 31.99 -40.08
C ALA A 15 -18.12 30.48 -39.84
N ALA A 16 -16.96 29.82 -39.75
CA ALA A 16 -16.89 28.45 -39.25
C ALA A 16 -17.16 28.47 -37.75
N THR A 17 -18.32 27.96 -37.34
CA THR A 17 -18.61 27.61 -35.95
C THR A 17 -17.86 26.32 -35.60
N PRO A 18 -17.05 26.26 -34.54
CA PRO A 18 -16.56 24.99 -34.03
C PRO A 18 -17.75 24.21 -33.46
N GLY A 19 -18.04 23.04 -34.04
CA GLY A 19 -19.03 22.12 -33.50
C GLY A 19 -18.58 21.65 -32.12
N LEU A 20 -19.35 21.99 -31.09
CA LEU A 20 -19.27 21.30 -29.80
C LEU A 20 -19.76 19.87 -30.04
N GLY A 21 -18.82 18.94 -30.14
CA GLY A 21 -19.12 17.51 -30.05
C GLY A 21 -19.67 17.23 -28.65
N GLU A 22 -20.90 16.74 -28.59
CA GLU A 22 -21.56 16.36 -27.35
C GLU A 22 -20.75 15.24 -26.67
N ALA A 23 -20.33 15.46 -25.42
CA ALA A 23 -19.62 14.45 -24.66
C ALA A 23 -20.56 13.24 -24.45
N PRO A 24 -20.08 11.99 -24.60
CA PRO A 24 -20.92 10.83 -24.38
C PRO A 24 -21.42 10.80 -22.93
N PRO A 25 -22.66 10.36 -22.69
CA PRO A 25 -23.23 10.33 -21.35
C PRO A 25 -22.39 9.44 -20.41
N PRO A 26 -22.30 9.79 -19.12
CA PRO A 26 -21.33 9.22 -18.19
C PRO A 26 -21.52 7.73 -17.88
N PHE A 27 -22.65 7.12 -18.27
CA PHE A 27 -22.91 5.70 -18.10
C PHE A 27 -23.72 5.14 -19.28
N PRO A 28 -23.25 4.12 -20.01
CA PRO A 28 -24.09 3.40 -20.96
C PRO A 28 -25.23 2.69 -20.21
N GLU A 29 -26.45 2.71 -20.76
CA GLU A 29 -27.58 2.00 -20.15
C GLU A 29 -27.26 0.50 -19.98
N PHE A 30 -27.25 0.04 -18.73
CA PHE A 30 -27.10 -1.37 -18.41
C PHE A 30 -28.46 -2.07 -18.53
N THR A 31 -28.59 -2.96 -19.52
CA THR A 31 -29.75 -3.87 -19.62
C THR A 31 -29.37 -5.26 -19.16
N PHE A 32 -30.07 -5.77 -18.14
CA PHE A 32 -29.87 -7.13 -17.65
C PHE A 32 -30.55 -8.12 -18.60
N LYS A 33 -29.78 -8.78 -19.47
CA LYS A 33 -30.26 -9.97 -20.19
C LYS A 33 -30.37 -11.13 -19.21
N ARG A 34 -31.58 -11.46 -18.76
CA ARG A 34 -31.83 -12.72 -18.02
C ARG A 34 -31.69 -13.90 -18.99
N ALA A 35 -30.60 -14.66 -18.85
CA ALA A 35 -30.47 -15.96 -19.49
C ALA A 35 -31.25 -17.02 -18.69
N LYS A 36 -32.05 -17.84 -19.37
CA LYS A 36 -32.67 -19.02 -18.74
C LYS A 36 -31.58 -20.05 -18.41
N PRO A 37 -31.68 -20.75 -17.25
CA PRO A 37 -30.79 -21.87 -16.95
C PRO A 37 -30.86 -22.95 -18.05
N PRO A 38 -29.74 -23.60 -18.38
CA PRO A 38 -29.74 -24.69 -19.35
C PRO A 38 -30.57 -25.87 -18.84
N ALA A 39 -31.21 -26.60 -19.77
CA ALA A 39 -32.02 -27.76 -19.45
C ALA A 39 -31.17 -28.87 -18.75
N PRO A 40 -31.78 -29.69 -17.87
CA PRO A 40 -31.07 -30.78 -17.20
C PRO A 40 -30.41 -31.71 -18.22
N GLY A 41 -29.08 -31.85 -18.14
CA GLY A 41 -28.29 -32.71 -19.05
C GLY A 41 -27.48 -32.00 -20.14
N ALA A 42 -27.50 -30.66 -20.22
CA ALA A 42 -26.65 -29.92 -21.17
C ALA A 42 -25.16 -29.95 -20.76
N SER A 43 -24.28 -30.44 -21.64
CA SER A 43 -22.85 -30.65 -21.37
C SER A 43 -21.91 -29.50 -21.74
N ARG A 44 -22.43 -28.34 -22.17
CA ARG A 44 -21.57 -27.16 -22.43
C ARG A 44 -21.29 -26.41 -21.14
N ARG A 45 -20.36 -26.94 -20.34
CA ARG A 45 -19.71 -26.17 -19.28
C ARG A 45 -18.82 -25.11 -19.95
N ILE A 46 -18.91 -23.86 -19.51
CA ILE A 46 -17.91 -22.85 -19.87
C ILE A 46 -16.64 -23.24 -19.13
N THR A 47 -15.75 -23.96 -19.79
CA THR A 47 -14.43 -24.28 -19.24
C THR A 47 -13.56 -23.04 -19.41
N VAL A 48 -13.58 -22.14 -18.42
CA VAL A 48 -12.52 -21.12 -18.32
C VAL A 48 -11.27 -21.84 -17.80
N GLN A 49 -10.49 -22.41 -18.72
CA GLN A 49 -9.12 -22.81 -18.42
C GLN A 49 -8.24 -21.57 -18.51
N ILE A 50 -8.02 -20.88 -17.39
CA ILE A 50 -6.86 -20.00 -17.26
C ILE A 50 -5.72 -20.92 -16.85
N ALA A 51 -4.95 -21.41 -17.82
CA ALA A 51 -3.66 -22.00 -17.51
C ALA A 51 -2.80 -20.92 -16.81
N PRO A 52 -2.17 -21.18 -15.66
CA PRO A 52 -1.21 -20.25 -15.10
C PRO A 52 -0.07 -20.13 -16.11
N LYS A 53 0.03 -18.98 -16.77
CA LYS A 53 1.19 -18.67 -17.60
C LYS A 53 2.36 -18.46 -16.62
N PRO A 54 3.46 -19.21 -16.73
CA PRO A 54 4.66 -18.88 -15.97
C PRO A 54 5.07 -17.46 -16.35
N PHE A 55 5.12 -16.59 -15.35
CA PHE A 55 5.66 -15.26 -15.54
C PHE A 55 7.17 -15.39 -15.64
N THR A 56 7.72 -15.12 -16.82
CA THR A 56 9.12 -14.75 -16.98
C THR A 56 9.20 -13.26 -16.70
N PRO A 57 9.99 -12.83 -15.70
CA PRO A 57 10.23 -11.42 -15.46
C PRO A 57 10.77 -10.72 -16.72
N PRO A 58 10.43 -9.43 -16.95
CA PRO A 58 11.15 -8.64 -17.94
C PRO A 58 12.64 -8.63 -17.57
N PRO A 59 13.56 -8.75 -18.54
CA PRO A 59 14.99 -8.68 -18.24
C PRO A 59 15.32 -7.23 -17.88
N GLY A 60 15.51 -6.95 -16.58
CA GLY A 60 15.98 -5.64 -16.11
C GLY A 60 15.34 -5.05 -14.84
N GLU A 61 14.67 -5.82 -13.98
CA GLU A 61 14.49 -5.41 -12.58
C GLU A 61 15.39 -6.29 -11.71
N GLU A 62 16.63 -5.84 -11.55
CA GLU A 62 17.52 -6.34 -10.52
C GLU A 62 16.87 -6.05 -9.16
N ALA A 63 16.58 -7.12 -8.42
CA ALA A 63 16.43 -7.04 -6.98
C ALA A 63 17.57 -6.18 -6.44
N ALA A 64 17.23 -5.15 -5.68
CA ALA A 64 18.20 -4.19 -5.15
C ALA A 64 19.44 -4.92 -4.65
N GLU A 65 20.56 -4.70 -5.34
CA GLU A 65 21.83 -5.35 -5.01
C GLU A 65 22.20 -4.94 -3.59
N ALA A 66 22.30 -5.94 -2.71
CA ALA A 66 22.57 -5.74 -1.30
C ALA A 66 23.96 -5.08 -1.13
N PRO A 67 24.10 -4.04 -0.29
CA PRO A 67 25.43 -3.54 0.06
C PRO A 67 26.24 -4.63 0.76
N PRO A 68 27.58 -4.64 0.62
CA PRO A 68 28.43 -5.68 1.18
C PRO A 68 28.45 -5.63 2.72
N ALA A 69 28.70 -6.81 3.30
CA ALA A 69 28.55 -7.17 4.70
C ALA A 69 29.02 -6.12 5.74
N GLY A 70 28.05 -5.39 6.28
CA GLY A 70 28.03 -4.87 7.63
C GLY A 70 26.72 -5.32 8.25
N GLY A 71 26.77 -6.08 9.35
CA GLY A 71 25.57 -6.68 9.94
C GLY A 71 24.48 -5.65 10.28
N ALA A 72 23.23 -6.07 10.21
CA ALA A 72 22.08 -5.25 10.58
C ALA A 72 22.27 -4.65 12.00
N ARG A 73 21.90 -3.37 12.18
CA ARG A 73 21.99 -2.67 13.48
C ARG A 73 21.28 -3.44 14.59
N TYR A 74 20.18 -4.09 14.25
CA TYR A 74 19.37 -4.90 15.16
C TYR A 74 19.60 -6.41 14.95
N GLY A 75 20.80 -6.83 14.57
CA GLY A 75 21.14 -8.26 14.39
C GLY A 75 20.75 -9.14 15.59
N TRP A 76 20.95 -8.64 16.81
CA TRP A 76 20.58 -9.31 18.07
C TRP A 76 19.08 -9.66 18.17
N TYR A 77 18.20 -8.92 17.49
CA TYR A 77 16.76 -9.20 17.47
C TYR A 77 16.47 -10.57 16.84
N TRP A 78 17.23 -10.93 15.81
CA TRP A 78 17.06 -12.16 15.04
C TRP A 78 17.64 -13.40 15.73
N GLU A 79 18.37 -13.23 16.84
CA GLU A 79 18.77 -14.33 17.73
C GLU A 79 17.58 -14.84 18.56
N VAL A 80 16.58 -13.97 18.80
CA VAL A 80 15.38 -14.28 19.59
C VAL A 80 14.19 -14.58 18.69
N VAL A 81 14.10 -13.90 17.54
CA VAL A 81 12.97 -13.97 16.62
C VAL A 81 13.42 -14.66 15.33
N SER A 82 12.99 -15.90 15.09
CA SER A 82 13.47 -16.72 13.96
C SER A 82 13.11 -16.12 12.59
N PRO A 83 14.04 -15.80 11.69
CA PRO A 83 13.68 -15.26 10.37
C PRO A 83 12.98 -16.27 9.45
N ALA A 84 12.99 -17.57 9.78
CA ALA A 84 12.55 -18.63 8.88
C ALA A 84 11.02 -18.65 8.72
N ARG A 85 10.57 -18.97 7.50
CA ARG A 85 9.15 -19.13 7.16
C ARG A 85 8.51 -20.35 7.81
N GLN A 86 9.27 -21.41 8.04
CA GLN A 86 8.79 -22.61 8.72
C GLN A 86 8.38 -22.37 10.18
N ASP A 87 8.91 -21.30 10.78
CA ASP A 87 8.56 -20.85 12.14
C ASP A 87 7.46 -19.78 12.12
N SER A 88 6.80 -19.60 10.98
CA SER A 88 5.68 -18.66 10.81
C SER A 88 4.50 -19.08 11.68
N ALA A 89 3.93 -18.11 12.38
CA ALA A 89 2.72 -18.32 13.16
C ALA A 89 1.99 -17.00 13.41
N PRO A 90 0.64 -16.97 13.37
CA PRO A 90 -0.13 -15.76 13.70
C PRO A 90 0.19 -15.18 15.09
N GLY A 91 0.52 -16.06 16.07
CA GLY A 91 0.85 -15.66 17.45
C GLY A 91 2.25 -15.07 17.65
N ARG A 92 3.06 -14.98 16.59
CA ARG A 92 4.46 -14.56 16.66
C ARG A 92 4.65 -13.08 17.03
N LEU A 93 3.61 -12.26 16.89
CA LEU A 93 3.64 -10.84 17.24
C LEU A 93 4.05 -10.58 18.69
N GLY A 94 3.51 -11.34 19.64
CA GLY A 94 3.79 -11.15 21.07
C GLY A 94 5.27 -11.29 21.40
N PRO A 95 5.89 -12.45 21.09
CA PRO A 95 7.33 -12.66 21.24
C PRO A 95 8.18 -11.64 20.46
N ALA A 96 7.77 -11.31 19.22
CA ALA A 96 8.46 -10.33 18.39
C ALA A 96 8.50 -8.95 19.03
N VAL A 97 7.38 -8.46 19.55
CA VAL A 97 7.30 -7.17 20.25
C VAL A 97 8.06 -7.21 21.58
N ALA A 98 7.97 -8.31 22.33
CA ALA A 98 8.70 -8.47 23.58
C ALA A 98 10.22 -8.41 23.38
N ALA A 99 10.73 -8.91 22.25
CA ALA A 99 12.17 -8.86 21.94
C ALA A 99 12.69 -7.42 21.78
N LEU A 100 11.87 -6.46 21.33
CA LEU A 100 12.32 -5.09 21.01
C LEU A 100 12.99 -4.33 22.18
N ALA A 101 12.61 -4.66 23.42
CA ALA A 101 13.09 -4.00 24.63
C ALA A 101 14.21 -4.77 25.36
N ASN A 102 14.52 -6.00 24.94
CA ASN A 102 15.37 -6.95 25.66
C ASN A 102 16.69 -7.22 24.93
N GLY A 103 17.27 -6.20 24.30
CA GLY A 103 18.55 -6.33 23.62
C GLY A 103 19.74 -6.45 24.59
N PRO A 104 20.87 -7.03 24.12
CA PRO A 104 22.07 -7.18 24.94
C PRO A 104 22.59 -5.84 25.43
N GLY A 105 23.06 -5.79 26.69
CA GLY A 105 23.56 -4.55 27.30
C GLY A 105 22.52 -3.44 27.46
N GLY A 106 21.22 -3.78 27.44
CA GLY A 106 20.13 -2.79 27.53
C GLY A 106 19.81 -2.10 26.20
N ALA A 107 20.31 -2.64 25.08
CA ALA A 107 19.97 -2.17 23.74
C ALA A 107 18.46 -2.26 23.48
N ARG A 108 17.92 -1.29 22.75
CA ARG A 108 16.50 -1.22 22.38
C ARG A 108 16.35 -0.75 20.94
N VAL A 109 15.28 -1.18 20.30
CA VAL A 109 14.92 -0.70 18.96
C VAL A 109 14.26 0.67 19.08
N HIS A 110 14.80 1.68 18.40
CA HIS A 110 14.24 3.03 18.42
C HIS A 110 12.92 3.10 17.63
N ALA A 111 11.90 3.72 18.22
CA ALA A 111 10.64 4.07 17.56
C ALA A 111 10.59 5.58 17.23
N PRO A 112 9.77 6.00 16.26
CA PRO A 112 9.34 7.38 16.12
C PRO A 112 8.76 7.93 17.43
N ARG A 113 8.87 9.24 17.65
CA ARG A 113 8.33 9.85 18.88
C ARG A 113 6.81 9.85 18.82
N LEU A 114 6.16 9.77 19.98
CA LEU A 114 4.71 9.82 20.09
C LEU A 114 4.11 11.05 19.40
N GLY A 115 4.72 12.22 19.59
CA GLY A 115 4.28 13.47 18.97
C GLY A 115 4.35 13.45 17.44
N ASP A 116 5.36 12.80 16.87
CA ASP A 116 5.51 12.67 15.41
C ASP A 116 4.36 11.80 14.85
N LEU A 117 4.09 10.65 15.47
CA LEU A 117 2.97 9.79 15.05
C LEU A 117 1.60 10.44 15.29
N GLN A 118 1.46 11.24 16.35
CA GLN A 118 0.23 11.99 16.59
C GLN A 118 -0.02 13.03 15.49
N GLN A 119 1.02 13.72 15.03
CA GLN A 119 0.90 14.66 13.91
C GLN A 119 0.47 13.95 12.63
N ILE A 120 1.10 12.83 12.28
CA ILE A 120 0.72 12.02 11.11
C ILE A 120 -0.74 11.54 11.24
N ALA A 121 -1.16 11.10 12.42
CA ALA A 121 -2.53 10.65 12.66
C ALA A 121 -3.57 11.79 12.58
N GLN A 122 -3.20 13.02 12.96
CA GLN A 122 -4.06 14.19 12.82
C GLN A 122 -4.23 14.60 11.35
N GLU A 123 -3.16 14.49 10.56
CA GLU A 123 -3.16 14.90 9.16
C GLU A 123 -3.81 13.86 8.23
N PHE A 124 -3.50 12.57 8.42
CA PHE A 124 -3.90 11.50 7.49
C PHE A 124 -4.81 10.42 8.12
N GLY A 125 -5.28 10.64 9.35
CA GLY A 125 -6.05 9.63 10.10
C GLY A 125 -7.34 9.22 9.40
N ALA A 126 -8.01 10.15 8.72
CA ALA A 126 -9.24 9.86 7.99
C ALA A 126 -8.97 8.95 6.79
N GLU A 127 -7.94 9.26 5.99
CA GLU A 127 -7.50 8.47 4.84
C GLU A 127 -7.06 7.07 5.25
N ILE A 128 -6.32 6.96 6.37
CA ILE A 128 -5.91 5.67 6.93
C ILE A 128 -7.14 4.83 7.31
N LEU A 129 -8.12 5.42 8.02
CA LEU A 129 -9.34 4.69 8.41
C LEU A 129 -10.17 4.26 7.20
N ILE A 130 -10.31 5.13 6.20
CA ILE A 130 -11.04 4.81 4.97
C ILE A 130 -10.34 3.68 4.21
N ALA A 131 -9.01 3.75 4.06
CA ALA A 131 -8.24 2.76 3.30
C ALA A 131 -8.21 1.37 3.96
N THR A 132 -8.26 1.32 5.30
CA THR A 132 -8.24 0.06 6.07
C THR A 132 -9.61 -0.55 6.30
N ALA A 133 -10.70 0.18 6.01
CA ALA A 133 -12.05 -0.33 6.18
C ALA A 133 -12.29 -1.57 5.28
N GLY A 134 -12.59 -2.70 5.91
CA GLY A 134 -12.86 -3.97 5.21
C GLY A 134 -11.61 -4.78 4.83
N THR A 135 -10.41 -4.37 5.26
CA THR A 135 -9.16 -5.09 5.04
C THR A 135 -8.70 -5.83 6.30
N GLN A 136 -7.60 -6.59 6.20
CA GLN A 136 -6.92 -7.23 7.32
C GLN A 136 -5.76 -6.39 7.87
N VAL A 137 -5.79 -5.07 7.67
CA VAL A 137 -4.69 -4.15 8.00
C VAL A 137 -5.15 -3.17 9.07
N SER A 138 -4.47 -3.17 10.22
CA SER A 138 -4.77 -2.22 11.30
C SER A 138 -4.41 -0.78 10.92
N PRO A 139 -5.26 0.22 11.24
CA PRO A 139 -4.88 1.64 11.17
C PRO A 139 -3.58 1.96 11.92
N ALA A 140 -3.33 1.31 13.05
CA ALA A 140 -2.10 1.45 13.80
C ALA A 140 -0.88 0.92 13.03
N LEU A 141 -1.04 -0.14 12.23
CA LEU A 141 0.03 -0.67 11.38
C LEU A 141 0.36 0.32 10.27
N VAL A 142 -0.66 0.87 9.60
CA VAL A 142 -0.45 1.86 8.53
C VAL A 142 0.26 3.10 9.07
N LEU A 143 -0.18 3.62 10.22
CA LEU A 143 0.46 4.75 10.88
C LEU A 143 1.93 4.46 11.22
N ALA A 144 2.23 3.24 11.70
CA ALA A 144 3.59 2.81 11.99
C ALA A 144 4.47 2.72 10.73
N VAL A 145 3.94 2.17 9.64
CA VAL A 145 4.62 2.09 8.34
C VAL A 145 4.93 3.49 7.82
N ILE A 146 3.95 4.40 7.77
CA ILE A 146 4.17 5.79 7.32
C ILE A 146 5.25 6.49 8.17
N GLY A 147 5.19 6.29 9.50
CA GLY A 147 6.17 6.86 10.43
C GLY A 147 7.61 6.36 10.20
N VAL A 148 7.79 5.14 9.69
CA VAL A 148 9.12 4.58 9.38
C VAL A 148 9.56 4.89 7.95
N GLU A 149 8.63 4.90 7.00
CA GLU A 149 8.91 5.06 5.57
C GLU A 149 9.23 6.51 5.20
N SER A 150 8.32 7.45 5.53
CA SER A 150 8.47 8.85 5.13
C SER A 150 8.45 9.84 6.29
N GLY A 151 8.11 9.37 7.50
CA GLY A 151 7.88 10.25 8.64
C GLY A 151 6.72 11.23 8.44
N GLY A 152 5.78 10.91 7.53
CA GLY A 152 4.64 11.77 7.18
C GLY A 152 4.86 12.69 5.98
N SER A 153 6.03 12.66 5.32
CA SER A 153 6.26 13.43 4.08
C SER A 153 5.59 12.74 2.88
N ALA A 154 4.60 13.40 2.28
CA ALA A 154 3.86 12.91 1.11
C ALA A 154 4.64 13.08 -0.21
N ASP A 155 5.64 13.95 -0.22
CA ASP A 155 6.56 14.22 -1.33
C ASP A 155 7.88 13.44 -1.24
N ALA A 156 8.01 12.55 -0.26
CA ALA A 156 9.22 11.75 -0.05
C ALA A 156 9.52 10.86 -1.26
N VAL A 157 10.76 10.91 -1.75
CA VAL A 157 11.28 10.03 -2.80
C VAL A 157 12.62 9.45 -2.37
N SER A 158 12.71 8.13 -2.31
CA SER A 158 13.97 7.45 -2.00
C SER A 158 14.93 7.45 -3.19
N PRO A 159 16.24 7.22 -2.98
CA PRO A 159 17.19 7.04 -4.07
C PRO A 159 16.85 5.89 -5.04
N LYS A 160 16.08 4.89 -4.58
CA LYS A 160 15.63 3.75 -5.37
C LYS A 160 14.30 4.02 -6.11
N GLY A 161 13.69 5.20 -5.92
CA GLY A 161 12.44 5.59 -6.58
C GLY A 161 11.16 5.22 -5.84
N ALA A 162 11.25 4.64 -4.63
CA ALA A 162 10.09 4.52 -3.74
C ALA A 162 9.54 5.91 -3.41
N SER A 163 8.21 6.07 -3.39
CA SER A 163 7.58 7.40 -3.34
C SER A 163 6.37 7.50 -2.40
N GLY A 164 6.18 8.70 -1.86
CA GLY A 164 5.06 9.10 -1.01
C GLY A 164 5.10 8.55 0.40
N LEU A 165 3.95 8.65 1.09
CA LEU A 165 3.80 8.35 2.52
C LEU A 165 4.22 6.93 2.90
N MET A 166 3.85 5.95 2.08
CA MET A 166 4.10 4.54 2.31
C MET A 166 5.26 3.99 1.48
N GLN A 167 6.05 4.88 0.84
CA GLN A 167 7.23 4.56 0.03
C GLN A 167 7.01 3.39 -0.94
N LEU A 168 6.06 3.54 -1.85
CA LEU A 168 5.75 2.51 -2.83
C LEU A 168 6.72 2.59 -4.01
N MET A 169 7.30 1.45 -4.36
CA MET A 169 8.10 1.30 -5.58
C MET A 169 7.21 1.49 -6.82
N PRO A 170 7.74 2.01 -7.94
CA PRO A 170 6.95 2.29 -9.14
C PRO A 170 6.14 1.07 -9.66
N ALA A 171 6.73 -0.13 -9.66
CA ALA A 171 6.04 -1.36 -10.06
C ALA A 171 4.86 -1.69 -9.14
N THR A 172 5.01 -1.50 -7.82
CA THR A 172 3.94 -1.68 -6.83
C THR A 172 2.86 -0.62 -7.01
N ALA A 173 3.23 0.65 -7.16
CA ALA A 173 2.32 1.75 -7.42
C ALA A 173 1.44 1.48 -8.66
N ALA A 174 2.05 1.01 -9.76
CA ALA A 174 1.35 0.64 -10.99
C ALA A 174 0.41 -0.55 -10.77
N ARG A 175 0.85 -1.58 -10.04
CA ARG A 175 0.03 -2.77 -9.73
C ARG A 175 -1.23 -2.41 -8.94
N PHE A 176 -1.17 -1.41 -8.08
CA PHE A 176 -2.28 -0.97 -7.22
C PHE A 176 -2.96 0.32 -7.70
N GLY A 177 -2.74 0.72 -8.96
CA GLY A 177 -3.54 1.73 -9.66
C GLY A 177 -3.31 3.17 -9.19
N ILE A 178 -2.09 3.51 -8.76
CA ILE A 178 -1.73 4.90 -8.44
C ILE A 178 -1.49 5.67 -9.74
N GLU A 179 -2.13 6.84 -9.86
CA GLU A 179 -1.87 7.82 -10.93
C GLU A 179 -0.87 8.89 -10.48
N ASP A 180 -1.01 9.37 -9.24
CA ASP A 180 -0.11 10.34 -8.61
C ASP A 180 0.43 9.79 -7.28
N PRO A 181 1.71 9.38 -7.22
CA PRO A 181 2.31 8.87 -5.99
C PRO A 181 2.45 9.90 -4.86
N SER A 182 2.36 11.20 -5.17
CA SER A 182 2.42 12.29 -4.19
C SER A 182 1.05 12.63 -3.60
N ASP A 183 -0.05 12.11 -4.16
CA ASP A 183 -1.38 12.23 -3.57
C ASP A 183 -1.46 11.30 -2.33
N PRO A 184 -1.60 11.85 -1.11
CA PRO A 184 -1.61 11.06 0.13
C PRO A 184 -2.69 9.98 0.12
N SER A 185 -3.85 10.33 -0.41
CA SER A 185 -5.03 9.47 -0.46
C SER A 185 -4.81 8.25 -1.34
N GLN A 186 -4.26 8.43 -2.55
CA GLN A 186 -3.89 7.35 -3.46
C GLN A 186 -2.77 6.49 -2.89
N ASN A 187 -1.72 7.13 -2.34
CA ASN A 187 -0.56 6.43 -1.80
C ASN A 187 -0.97 5.53 -0.61
N ILE A 188 -1.77 6.04 0.33
CA ILE A 188 -2.28 5.27 1.46
C ILE A 188 -3.18 4.12 0.99
N ARG A 189 -4.14 4.37 0.09
CA ARG A 189 -5.02 3.31 -0.41
C ARG A 189 -4.24 2.16 -1.07
N ALA A 190 -3.27 2.49 -1.91
CA ALA A 190 -2.46 1.49 -2.59
C ALA A 190 -1.52 0.75 -1.64
N GLY A 191 -0.91 1.44 -0.67
CA GLY A 191 -0.05 0.81 0.33
C GLY A 191 -0.82 -0.10 1.26
N VAL A 192 -2.05 0.27 1.64
CA VAL A 192 -2.95 -0.60 2.39
C VAL A 192 -3.40 -1.81 1.57
N ALA A 193 -3.73 -1.63 0.29
CA ALA A 193 -4.06 -2.76 -0.60
C ALA A 193 -2.88 -3.72 -0.77
N TYR A 194 -1.65 -3.20 -0.84
CA TYR A 194 -0.45 -4.02 -0.88
C TYR A 194 -0.23 -4.78 0.43
N LEU A 195 -0.35 -4.12 1.58
CA LEU A 195 -0.28 -4.77 2.90
C LEU A 195 -1.34 -5.86 3.05
N ASP A 196 -2.58 -5.60 2.65
CA ASP A 196 -3.68 -6.58 2.73
C ASP A 196 -3.41 -7.83 1.87
N TRP A 197 -2.86 -7.61 0.67
CA TRP A 197 -2.40 -8.70 -0.17
C TRP A 197 -1.27 -9.51 0.49
N LEU A 198 -0.31 -8.84 1.13
CA LEU A 198 0.77 -9.49 1.89
C LEU A 198 0.25 -10.25 3.11
N MET A 199 -0.73 -9.69 3.85
CA MET A 199 -1.39 -10.38 4.97
C MET A 199 -1.95 -11.73 4.54
N SER A 200 -2.56 -11.79 3.35
CA SER A 200 -3.02 -13.05 2.77
C SER A 200 -1.87 -13.96 2.34
N ALA A 201 -0.85 -13.43 1.68
CA ALA A 201 0.28 -14.21 1.15
C ALA A 201 1.18 -14.83 2.24
N PHE A 202 1.22 -14.22 3.42
CA PHE A 202 2.06 -14.64 4.54
C PHE A 202 1.23 -15.02 5.78
N GLU A 203 -0.03 -15.40 5.59
CA GLU A 203 -0.91 -15.96 6.64
C GLU A 203 -1.02 -15.08 7.90
N ARG A 204 -0.91 -13.75 7.70
CA ARG A 204 -0.89 -12.71 8.75
C ARG A 204 0.28 -12.82 9.72
N ASP A 205 1.38 -13.47 9.34
CA ASP A 205 2.62 -13.41 10.13
C ASP A 205 3.22 -11.99 10.04
N PRO A 206 3.32 -11.26 11.17
CA PRO A 206 3.75 -9.87 11.16
C PRO A 206 5.19 -9.69 10.70
N VAL A 207 6.07 -10.66 10.96
CA VAL A 207 7.48 -10.55 10.60
C VAL A 207 7.65 -10.75 9.10
N LEU A 208 6.97 -11.74 8.53
CA LEU A 208 7.07 -12.00 7.10
C LEU A 208 6.35 -10.95 6.26
N VAL A 209 5.19 -10.47 6.71
CA VAL A 209 4.46 -9.37 6.03
C VAL A 209 5.34 -8.12 5.95
N LEU A 210 5.96 -7.71 7.06
CA LEU A 210 6.82 -6.52 7.08
C LEU A 210 8.11 -6.73 6.28
N ALA A 211 8.70 -7.93 6.34
CA ALA A 211 9.86 -8.24 5.52
C ALA A 211 9.53 -8.18 4.02
N ALA A 212 8.39 -8.72 3.61
CA ALA A 212 7.95 -8.70 2.23
C ALA A 212 7.56 -7.31 1.74
N TYR A 213 7.02 -6.46 2.63
CA TYR A 213 6.74 -5.06 2.30
C TYR A 213 8.03 -4.33 1.90
N ASN A 214 9.12 -4.52 2.65
CA ASN A 214 10.40 -3.86 2.41
C ASN A 214 11.27 -4.53 1.32
N ALA A 215 11.39 -5.86 1.33
CA ALA A 215 12.27 -6.59 0.42
C ALA A 215 11.58 -7.13 -0.84
N GLY A 216 10.25 -7.09 -0.89
CA GLY A 216 9.43 -7.77 -1.90
C GLY A 216 9.07 -9.21 -1.52
N GLU A 217 7.90 -9.67 -1.95
CA GLU A 217 7.36 -11.02 -1.67
C GLU A 217 8.25 -12.15 -2.22
N THR A 218 8.91 -11.90 -3.35
CA THR A 218 9.76 -12.86 -4.05
C THR A 218 11.02 -13.10 -3.25
N ALA A 219 11.67 -12.03 -2.75
CA ALA A 219 12.87 -12.15 -1.94
C ALA A 219 12.60 -12.96 -0.67
N VAL A 220 11.48 -12.73 0.02
CA VAL A 220 11.11 -13.52 1.21
C VAL A 220 10.82 -14.97 0.85
N SER A 221 10.21 -15.23 -0.31
CA SER A 221 9.91 -16.59 -0.76
C SER A 221 11.15 -17.37 -1.16
N ASP A 222 12.05 -16.76 -1.93
CA ASP A 222 13.30 -17.37 -2.40
C ASP A 222 14.28 -17.66 -1.25
N ASN A 223 14.26 -16.83 -0.21
CA ASN A 223 15.09 -17.01 0.99
C ASN A 223 14.43 -17.92 2.05
N GLY A 224 13.21 -18.41 1.83
CA GLY A 224 12.50 -19.23 2.80
C GLY A 224 12.22 -18.51 4.12
N GLY A 225 12.07 -17.19 4.10
CA GLY A 225 11.97 -16.35 5.30
C GLY A 225 12.51 -14.94 5.06
N VAL A 226 12.78 -14.20 6.14
CA VAL A 226 13.35 -12.84 6.05
C VAL A 226 14.76 -12.93 5.43
N PRO A 227 15.04 -12.24 4.29
CA PRO A 227 16.36 -12.27 3.67
C PRO A 227 17.41 -11.65 4.59
N ASP A 228 18.69 -12.01 4.42
CA ASP A 228 19.81 -11.43 5.20
C ASP A 228 20.26 -10.07 4.65
N TYR A 229 19.29 -9.24 4.25
CA TYR A 229 19.52 -7.86 3.83
C TYR A 229 19.56 -6.99 5.08
N PRO A 230 20.66 -6.26 5.36
CA PRO A 230 20.76 -5.44 6.57
C PRO A 230 19.60 -4.45 6.71
N GLU A 231 19.15 -3.87 5.59
CA GLU A 231 18.00 -2.96 5.52
C GLU A 231 16.72 -3.63 6.03
N THR A 232 16.36 -4.80 5.50
CA THR A 232 15.15 -5.54 5.88
C THR A 232 15.22 -6.07 7.30
N ARG A 233 16.40 -6.55 7.71
CA ARG A 233 16.67 -7.03 9.07
C ARG A 233 16.56 -5.91 10.11
N ASP A 234 16.82 -4.67 9.72
CA ASP A 234 16.57 -3.50 10.56
C ASP A 234 15.14 -2.97 10.44
N TYR A 235 14.51 -3.12 9.28
CA TYR A 235 13.18 -2.60 8.98
C TYR A 235 12.09 -3.22 9.85
N VAL A 236 12.02 -4.56 9.89
CA VAL A 236 10.98 -5.29 10.62
C VAL A 236 10.90 -4.85 12.10
N PRO A 237 11.99 -4.90 12.90
CA PRO A 237 11.91 -4.45 14.29
C PRO A 237 11.58 -2.96 14.42
N LYS A 238 12.02 -2.09 13.49
CA LYS A 238 11.65 -0.65 13.51
C LYS A 238 10.15 -0.45 13.37
N VAL A 239 9.51 -1.10 12.41
CA VAL A 239 8.06 -0.97 12.20
C VAL A 239 7.29 -1.57 13.37
N LEU A 240 7.71 -2.71 13.92
CA LEU A 240 7.08 -3.26 15.12
C LEU A 240 7.23 -2.31 16.33
N SER A 241 8.38 -1.67 16.49
CA SER A 241 8.60 -0.66 17.53
C SER A 241 7.69 0.56 17.32
N ALA A 242 7.58 1.06 16.08
CA ALA A 242 6.64 2.13 15.72
C ALA A 242 5.17 1.72 15.99
N TRP A 243 4.80 0.46 15.70
CA TRP A 243 3.46 -0.06 15.96
C TRP A 243 3.12 -0.09 17.45
N THR A 244 4.09 -0.37 18.35
CA THR A 244 3.84 -0.28 19.80
C THR A 244 3.46 1.13 20.26
N VAL A 245 4.00 2.16 19.60
CA VAL A 245 3.63 3.55 19.87
C VAL A 245 2.28 3.88 19.20
N ALA A 246 2.12 3.52 17.92
CA ALA A 246 0.92 3.80 17.14
C ALA A 246 -0.35 3.17 17.75
N ARG A 247 -0.28 1.93 18.25
CA ARG A 247 -1.44 1.26 18.88
C ARG A 247 -1.91 1.97 20.15
N GLY A 248 -1.04 2.72 20.83
CA GLY A 248 -1.38 3.56 21.98
C GLY A 248 -2.18 4.82 21.60
N LEU A 249 -2.16 5.22 20.33
CA LEU A 249 -2.98 6.31 19.79
C LEU A 249 -4.40 5.87 19.42
N CYS A 250 -4.70 4.57 19.47
CA CYS A 250 -6.05 4.06 19.25
C CYS A 250 -6.94 4.25 20.49
N ALA A 251 -8.25 4.45 20.29
CA ALA A 251 -9.25 4.49 21.36
C ALA A 251 -9.19 3.20 22.21
N THR A 252 -9.20 2.06 21.52
CA THR A 252 -8.91 0.73 22.07
C THR A 252 -7.65 0.19 21.39
N PRO A 253 -6.56 -0.07 22.13
CA PRO A 253 -5.32 -0.58 21.54
C PRO A 253 -5.50 -1.97 20.91
N PRO A 254 -5.28 -2.15 19.59
CA PRO A 254 -5.39 -3.44 18.91
C PRO A 254 -4.36 -4.46 19.42
N GLU A 255 -4.70 -5.74 19.53
CA GLU A 255 -3.75 -6.78 19.99
C GLU A 255 -2.87 -7.31 18.85
N LEU A 256 -3.43 -7.40 17.64
CA LEU A 256 -2.76 -7.83 16.42
C LEU A 256 -2.58 -6.68 15.44
N ILE A 257 -1.61 -6.80 14.53
CA ILE A 257 -1.42 -5.85 13.43
C ILE A 257 -2.55 -5.88 12.38
N SER A 258 -3.46 -6.85 12.50
CA SER A 258 -4.67 -7.00 11.69
C SER A 258 -5.93 -6.45 12.36
N ASP A 259 -5.87 -6.10 13.65
CA ASP A 259 -7.05 -5.65 14.37
C ASP A 259 -7.37 -4.20 14.03
N GLY A 260 -8.62 -3.93 13.66
CA GLY A 260 -9.10 -2.57 13.45
C GLY A 260 -8.98 -1.73 14.73
N CYS A 261 -8.77 -0.42 14.57
CA CYS A 261 -8.79 0.52 15.68
C CYS A 261 -9.29 1.89 15.21
N VAL A 262 -9.79 2.72 16.12
CA VAL A 262 -10.12 4.12 15.84
C VAL A 262 -9.01 4.99 16.41
N LEU A 263 -8.38 5.83 15.59
CA LEU A 263 -7.33 6.74 16.02
C LEU A 263 -7.94 7.93 16.80
N ARG A 264 -7.46 8.20 18.02
CA ARG A 264 -7.93 9.30 18.88
C ARG A 264 -7.65 10.70 18.32
N ALA A 265 -6.80 10.78 17.30
CA ALA A 265 -6.48 12.04 16.61
C ALA A 265 -7.69 12.68 15.92
N LEU A 266 -8.78 11.93 15.73
CA LEU A 266 -10.00 12.41 15.09
C LEU A 266 -11.05 12.96 16.07
N ASP A 267 -10.84 12.80 17.38
CA ASP A 267 -11.78 13.27 18.42
C ASP A 267 -11.76 14.80 18.61
N THR A 268 -10.87 15.50 17.90
CA THR A 268 -10.71 16.97 17.96
C THR A 268 -11.29 17.70 16.75
N LEU A 269 -11.96 17.00 15.84
CA LEU A 269 -12.65 17.58 14.67
C LEU A 269 -14.12 17.91 14.96
#